data_AF-A0A3D1J643-F1
#
_entry.id   AF-A0A3D1J643-F1
#
_cell.length_a   1.000
_cell.length_b   1.000
_cell.length_c   1.000
_cell.angle_alpha   90.00
_cell.angle_beta   90.00
_cell.angle_gamma   90.00
#
_symmetry.space_group_name_H-M   'P 1'
#
loop_
_entity.id
_entity.type
_entity.pdbx_description
1 polymer ?
#
loop_
_entity_poly.entity_id
_entity_poly.type
_entity_poly.pdbx_seq_one_letter_code
_entity_poly.pdbx_strand_id
1 'polypeptide(L)'
;MTELRVQQIRGAKDLIQDAVAAGITATEQVHQAIGCKPYALLAKIDVIAGPVQAVERIQRTITGGVYRVIRIGNRLAGAIATQLIDRLDANDDRTNKHE
;
A
#
# COMPACT_ATOMS: atom_id res chain seq x y z
N MET A 1 17.34 23.87 16.68
CA MET A 1 16.40 22.93 17.37
C MET A 1 15.28 22.43 16.45
N THR A 2 15.04 23.08 15.30
CA THR A 2 13.95 22.76 14.38
C THR A 2 14.26 21.65 13.36
N GLU A 3 15.47 21.58 12.80
CA GLU A 3 15.88 20.49 11.90
C GLU A 3 15.64 19.10 12.51
N LEU A 4 15.95 18.94 13.80
CA LEU A 4 15.79 17.68 14.52
C LEU A 4 14.31 17.28 14.64
N ARG A 5 13.39 18.25 14.68
CA ARG A 5 11.94 18.00 14.65
C ARG A 5 11.45 17.63 13.25
N VAL A 6 11.98 18.25 12.20
CA VAL A 6 11.61 17.94 10.81
C VAL A 6 12.06 16.52 10.44
N GLN A 7 13.28 16.14 10.81
CA GLN A 7 13.77 14.76 10.62
C GLN A 7 12.93 13.72 11.38
N GLN A 8 12.52 14.03 12.61
CA GLN A 8 11.61 13.15 13.37
C GLN A 8 10.26 12.98 12.68
N ILE A 9 9.68 14.06 12.15
CA ILE A 9 8.41 14.02 11.40
C ILE A 9 8.57 13.19 10.12
N ARG A 10 9.67 13.36 9.38
CA ARG A 10 9.96 12.58 8.17
C ARG A 10 10.09 11.09 8.50
N GLY A 11 10.85 10.74 9.54
CA GLY A 11 11.00 9.36 10.00
C GLY A 11 9.67 8.73 10.45
N ALA A 12 8.84 9.47 11.19
CA ALA A 12 7.51 8.99 11.58
C ALA A 12 6.61 8.75 10.37
N LYS A 13 6.63 9.65 9.39
CA LYS A 13 5.87 9.51 8.14
C LYS A 13 6.31 8.27 7.35
N ASP A 14 7.60 8.00 7.25
CA ASP A 14 8.12 6.82 6.54
C ASP A 14 7.74 5.52 7.26
N LEU A 15 7.85 5.49 8.59
CA LEU A 15 7.42 4.35 9.40
C LEU A 15 5.92 4.04 9.21
N ILE A 16 5.06 5.07 9.22
CA ILE A 16 3.63 4.91 8.97
C ILE A 16 3.38 4.38 7.55
N GLN A 17 4.06 4.94 6.54
CA GLN A 17 3.92 4.51 5.15
C GLN A 17 4.30 3.04 4.96
N ASP A 18 5.37 2.59 5.62
CA ASP A 18 5.83 1.20 5.59
C ASP A 18 4.88 0.26 6.33
N ALA A 19 4.37 0.67 7.50
CA ALA A 19 3.38 -0.09 8.25
C ALA A 19 2.09 -0.29 7.45
N VAL A 20 1.61 0.76 6.78
CA VAL A 20 0.46 0.67 5.86
C VAL A 20 0.77 -0.25 4.69
N ALA A 21 1.95 -0.15 4.07
CA ALA A 21 2.35 -1.03 2.97
C ALA A 21 2.39 -2.51 3.38
N ALA A 22 2.92 -2.80 4.57
CA ALA A 22 2.93 -4.15 5.15
C ALA A 22 1.49 -4.66 5.41
N GLY A 23 0.62 -3.82 5.99
CA GLY A 23 -0.78 -4.15 6.23
C GLY A 23 -1.55 -4.46 4.94
N ILE A 24 -1.36 -3.66 3.89
CA ILE A 24 -1.93 -3.90 2.56
C ILE A 24 -1.49 -5.27 2.03
N THR A 25 -0.20 -5.60 2.16
CA THR A 25 0.36 -6.88 1.70
C THR A 25 -0.21 -8.07 2.48
N ALA A 26 -0.30 -7.96 3.81
CA ALA A 26 -0.87 -9.01 4.65
C ALA A 26 -2.36 -9.26 4.30
N THR A 27 -3.12 -8.19 4.07
CA THR A 27 -4.54 -8.30 3.72
C THR A 27 -4.72 -8.89 2.31
N GLU A 28 -3.84 -8.54 1.36
CA GLU A 28 -3.81 -9.16 0.02
C GLU A 28 -3.61 -10.67 0.12
N GLN A 29 -2.65 -11.12 0.93
CA GLN A 29 -2.38 -12.55 1.13
C GLN A 29 -3.57 -13.27 1.76
N VAL A 30 -4.18 -12.71 2.80
CA VAL A 30 -5.37 -13.28 3.44
C VAL A 30 -6.55 -13.37 2.46
N HIS A 31 -6.81 -12.31 1.70
CA HIS A 31 -7.89 -12.29 0.72
C HIS A 31 -7.67 -13.35 -0.37
N GLN A 32 -6.45 -13.48 -0.89
CA GLN A 32 -6.11 -14.52 -1.87
C GLN A 32 -6.26 -15.94 -1.29
N ALA A 33 -5.84 -16.16 -0.04
CA ALA A 33 -5.92 -17.45 0.64
C ALA A 33 -7.36 -17.87 0.97
N ILE A 34 -8.24 -16.93 1.25
CA ILE A 34 -9.67 -17.20 1.46
C ILE A 34 -10.36 -17.37 0.11
N GLY A 35 -10.05 -16.50 -0.86
CA GLY A 35 -10.68 -16.46 -2.17
C GLY A 35 -10.49 -17.74 -2.99
N CYS A 36 -9.40 -18.49 -2.79
CA CYS A 36 -9.17 -19.75 -3.51
C CYS A 36 -9.98 -20.94 -3.00
N LYS A 37 -10.43 -20.91 -1.74
CA LYS A 37 -11.14 -22.03 -1.09
C LYS A 37 -12.40 -22.48 -1.84
N PRO A 38 -13.34 -21.59 -2.24
CA PRO A 38 -14.54 -22.01 -2.97
C PRO A 38 -14.20 -22.64 -4.33
N TYR A 39 -13.20 -22.10 -5.05
CA TYR A 39 -12.75 -22.67 -6.32
C TYR A 39 -12.15 -24.05 -6.16
N ALA A 40 -11.36 -24.28 -5.11
CA ALA A 40 -10.80 -25.59 -4.81
C ALA A 40 -11.87 -26.65 -4.52
N LEU A 41 -13.01 -26.25 -3.95
CA LEU A 41 -14.16 -27.15 -3.76
C LEU A 41 -14.86 -27.46 -5.09
N LEU A 42 -15.14 -26.42 -5.89
CA LEU A 42 -15.81 -26.58 -7.19
C LEU A 42 -14.97 -27.33 -8.22
N ALA A 43 -13.64 -27.22 -8.14
CA ALA A 43 -12.71 -27.91 -9.03
C ALA A 43 -12.72 -29.44 -8.86
N LYS A 44 -13.36 -29.96 -7.80
CA LYS A 44 -13.56 -31.41 -7.61
C LYS A 44 -14.66 -31.99 -8.52
N ILE A 45 -15.42 -31.15 -9.19
CA ILE A 45 -16.46 -31.56 -10.13
C ILE A 45 -15.85 -31.51 -11.54
N ASP A 46 -15.49 -32.68 -12.07
CA ASP A 46 -14.71 -32.82 -13.31
C ASP A 46 -15.29 -32.03 -14.49
N VAL A 47 -16.62 -32.05 -14.65
CA VAL A 47 -17.34 -31.38 -15.75
C VAL A 47 -17.09 -29.87 -15.77
N ILE A 48 -16.83 -29.24 -14.62
CA ILE A 48 -16.67 -27.78 -14.50
C ILE A 48 -15.26 -27.36 -14.03
N ALA A 49 -14.35 -28.30 -13.80
CA ALA A 49 -13.04 -28.00 -13.23
C ALA A 49 -12.24 -26.98 -14.06
N GLY A 50 -12.25 -27.11 -15.39
CA GLY A 50 -11.59 -26.17 -16.31
C GLY A 50 -12.15 -24.73 -16.19
N PRO A 51 -13.45 -24.52 -16.39
CA PRO A 51 -14.10 -23.23 -16.18
C PRO A 51 -13.84 -22.62 -14.80
N VAL A 52 -13.93 -23.41 -13.73
CA VAL A 52 -13.69 -22.98 -12.35
C VAL A 52 -12.28 -22.41 -12.17
N GLN A 53 -11.26 -23.09 -12.70
CA GLN A 53 -9.88 -22.62 -12.64
C GLN A 53 -9.63 -21.34 -13.45
N ALA A 54 -10.37 -21.14 -14.54
CA ALA A 54 -10.28 -19.92 -15.33
C ALA A 54 -10.85 -18.72 -14.55
N VAL A 55 -12.02 -18.89 -13.93
CA VAL A 55 -12.63 -17.86 -13.09
C VAL A 55 -11.77 -17.55 -11.87
N GLU A 56 -11.20 -18.57 -11.21
CA GLU A 56 -10.27 -18.38 -10.10
C GLU A 56 -9.10 -17.48 -10.51
N ARG A 57 -8.45 -17.77 -11.66
CA ARG A 57 -7.34 -16.96 -12.17
C ARG A 57 -7.75 -15.51 -12.42
N ILE A 58 -8.91 -15.28 -13.05
CA ILE A 58 -9.44 -13.94 -13.31
C ILE A 58 -9.65 -13.20 -11.98
N GLN A 59 -10.27 -13.82 -10.98
CA GLN A 59 -10.47 -13.20 -9.68
C GLN A 59 -9.13 -12.88 -9.00
N ARG A 60 -8.16 -13.80 -9.03
CA ARG A 60 -6.82 -13.55 -8.47
C ARG A 60 -6.16 -12.33 -9.10
N THR A 61 -6.26 -12.18 -10.43
CA THR A 61 -5.76 -11.02 -11.17
C THR A 61 -6.47 -9.73 -10.77
N ILE A 62 -7.80 -9.76 -10.65
CA ILE A 62 -8.59 -8.60 -10.21
C ILE A 62 -8.18 -8.18 -8.80
N THR A 63 -8.13 -9.12 -7.86
CA THR A 63 -7.72 -8.86 -6.47
C THR A 63 -6.33 -8.23 -6.43
N GLY A 64 -5.35 -8.80 -7.13
CA GLY A 64 -4.00 -8.22 -7.20
C GLY A 64 -3.97 -6.83 -7.85
N GLY A 65 -4.84 -6.59 -8.85
CA GLY A 65 -5.03 -5.28 -9.45
C GLY A 65 -5.54 -4.24 -8.45
N VAL A 66 -6.58 -4.57 -7.68
CA VAL A 66 -7.12 -3.70 -6.63
C VAL A 66 -6.04 -3.35 -5.60
N TYR A 67 -5.31 -4.34 -5.08
CA TYR A 67 -4.25 -4.09 -4.12
C TYR A 67 -3.08 -3.29 -4.68
N ARG A 68 -2.78 -3.42 -5.98
CA ARG A 68 -1.81 -2.55 -6.67
C ARG A 68 -2.27 -1.10 -6.67
N VAL A 69 -3.55 -0.83 -6.94
CA VAL A 69 -4.12 0.53 -6.88
C VAL A 69 -4.04 1.10 -5.46
N ILE A 70 -4.36 0.29 -4.44
CA ILE A 70 -4.23 0.70 -3.03
C ILE A 70 -2.77 1.08 -2.70
N ARG A 71 -1.79 0.28 -3.15
CA ARG A 71 -0.37 0.60 -2.97
C ARG A 71 0.05 1.89 -3.67
N ILE A 72 -0.49 2.16 -4.87
CA ILE A 72 -0.25 3.43 -5.57
C ILE A 72 -0.79 4.59 -4.74
N GLY A 73 -2.00 4.47 -4.19
CA GLY A 73 -2.58 5.45 -3.28
C GLY A 73 -1.69 5.73 -2.07
N ASN A 74 -1.18 4.68 -1.39
CA ASN A 74 -0.26 4.84 -0.26
C ASN A 74 1.03 5.59 -0.65
N ARG A 75 1.62 5.27 -1.81
CA ARG A 75 2.81 5.96 -2.32
C ARG A 75 2.53 7.43 -2.65
N LEU A 76 1.37 7.72 -3.23
CA LEU A 76 0.97 9.09 -3.56
C LEU A 76 0.78 9.93 -2.29
N ALA A 77 0.09 9.39 -1.28
CA ALA A 77 -0.04 10.04 0.02
C ALA A 77 1.33 10.32 0.67
N GLY A 78 2.24 9.34 0.60
CA GLY A 78 3.62 9.49 1.05
C GLY A 78 4.38 10.61 0.33
N ALA A 79 4.25 10.71 -0.99
CA ALA A 79 4.88 11.76 -1.80
C ALA A 79 4.34 13.16 -1.47
N ILE A 80 3.03 13.29 -1.27
CA ILE A 80 2.40 14.56 -0.87
C ILE A 80 2.90 14.98 0.53
N ALA A 81 2.95 14.02 1.48
CA ALA A 81 3.47 14.29 2.81
C ALA A 81 4.94 14.74 2.79
N THR A 82 5.77 14.10 1.97
CA THR A 82 7.16 14.53 1.77
C THR A 82 7.23 15.98 1.26
N GLN A 83 6.46 16.34 0.23
CA GLN A 83 6.45 17.72 -0.29
C GLN A 83 6.03 18.76 0.76
N LEU A 84 5.08 18.42 1.64
CA LEU A 84 4.65 19.32 2.72
C LEU A 84 5.76 19.50 3.77
N ILE A 85 6.43 18.41 4.16
CA ILE A 85 7.56 18.43 5.10
C ILE A 85 8.71 19.28 4.52
N ASP A 86 9.05 19.09 3.25
CA ASP A 86 10.14 19.83 2.59
C ASP A 86 9.86 21.34 2.53
N ARG A 87 8.60 21.73 2.35
CA ARG A 87 8.20 23.15 2.38
C ARG A 87 8.30 23.76 3.78
N LEU A 88 8.01 22.98 4.83
CA LEU A 88 8.14 23.45 6.21
C LEU A 88 9.61 23.67 6.56
N ASP A 89 10.48 22.74 6.16
CA ASP A 89 11.94 22.84 6.33
C ASP A 89 12.51 24.08 5.63
N ALA A 90 12.15 24.27 4.36
CA ALA A 90 12.62 25.40 3.55
C ALA A 90 12.10 26.78 3.99
N ASN A 91 11.02 26.85 4.79
CA ASN A 91 10.52 28.09 5.37
C ASN A 91 11.25 28.44 6.68
N ASP A 92 11.64 27.44 7.46
CA ASP A 92 12.39 27.64 8.71
C ASP A 92 13.81 28.15 8.40
N ASP A 93 14.46 27.58 7.39
CA ASP A 93 15.79 28.01 6.91
C ASP A 93 15.84 29.46 6.43
N ARG A 94 14.74 29.96 5.84
CA ARG A 94 14.67 31.37 5.39
C ARG A 94 14.52 32.35 6.55
N THR A 95 13.83 31.94 7.61
CA THR A 95 13.57 32.78 8.77
C THR A 95 14.86 32.97 9.60
N ASN A 96 15.65 31.90 9.75
CA ASN A 96 16.92 31.91 10.48
C ASN A 96 18.07 32.66 9.76
N LYS A 97 17.89 33.02 8.47
CA LYS A 97 18.90 33.76 7.68
C LYS A 97 18.74 35.28 7.72
N HIS A 98 17.69 35.79 8.40
CA HIS A 98 17.36 37.21 8.48
C HIS A 98 17.36 37.76 9.93
N GLU A 99 17.77 36.94 10.90
CA GLU A 99 18.21 37.34 12.24
C GLU A 99 19.75 37.32 12.32
#